data_AF-A0A1H3VMA4-F1
#
_entry.id   AF-A0A1H3VMA4-F1
#
_cell.length_a   1.000
_cell.length_b   1.000
_cell.length_c   1.000
_cell.angle_alpha   90.00
_cell.angle_beta   90.00
_cell.angle_gamma   90.00
#
_symmetry.space_group_name_H-M   'P 1'
#
loop_
_entity.id
_entity.type
_entity.pdbx_description
1 polymer ?
#
loop_
_entity_poly.entity_id
_entity_poly.type
_entity_poly.pdbx_seq_one_letter_code
_entity_poly.pdbx_strand_id
1 'polypeptide(L)'
;MIVCVCRRISDRDIARHARAGMSFDEIQFELGVATQCGCCESCARDVVAQCSATRPVAALHNEVTAQPVQLANSIRESKAWNSSLHSQAA
;
A
#
# COMPACT_ATOMS: atom_id res chain seq x y z
N MET A 1 -1.87 -22.73 -12.97
CA MET A 1 -1.84 -22.72 -14.45
C MET A 1 -0.72 -21.83 -14.97
N ILE A 2 -0.03 -22.18 -16.07
CA ILE A 2 0.87 -21.22 -16.74
C ILE A 2 0.03 -20.22 -17.53
N VAL A 3 0.14 -18.94 -17.20
CA VAL A 3 -0.55 -17.84 -17.88
C VAL A 3 0.31 -17.28 -19.01
N CYS A 4 1.62 -17.06 -18.75
CA CYS A 4 2.55 -16.58 -19.75
C CYS A 4 3.58 -17.66 -20.11
N VAL A 5 3.46 -18.24 -21.30
CA VAL A 5 4.41 -19.28 -21.77
C VAL A 5 5.79 -18.68 -22.07
N CYS A 6 5.82 -17.50 -22.71
CA CYS A 6 7.02 -16.74 -23.06
C CYS A 6 8.04 -16.60 -21.91
N ARG A 7 7.53 -16.27 -20.73
CA ARG A 7 8.35 -16.00 -19.53
C ARG A 7 8.13 -17.05 -18.42
N ARG A 8 7.32 -18.09 -18.68
CA ARG A 8 6.95 -19.15 -17.73
C ARG A 8 6.33 -18.64 -16.43
N ILE A 9 5.40 -17.71 -16.53
CA ILE A 9 4.73 -17.11 -15.36
C ILE A 9 3.42 -17.82 -15.10
N SER A 10 3.21 -18.26 -13.86
CA SER A 10 1.98 -18.92 -13.43
C SER A 10 0.93 -17.95 -12.89
N ASP A 11 -0.32 -18.39 -12.87
CA ASP A 11 -1.42 -17.77 -12.14
C ASP A 11 -1.06 -17.49 -10.67
N ARG A 12 -0.36 -18.42 -10.02
CA ARG A 12 0.09 -18.28 -8.62
C ARG A 12 1.09 -17.14 -8.46
N ASP A 13 1.98 -16.93 -9.42
CA ASP A 13 2.96 -15.84 -9.37
C ASP A 13 2.25 -14.48 -9.48
N ILE A 14 1.33 -14.35 -10.45
CA ILE A 14 0.50 -13.14 -10.63
C ILE A 14 -0.35 -12.88 -9.39
N ALA A 15 -1.06 -13.90 -8.90
CA ALA A 15 -1.94 -13.79 -7.74
C ALA A 15 -1.18 -13.41 -6.46
N ARG A 16 0.06 -13.87 -6.30
CA ARG A 16 0.93 -13.48 -5.17
C ARG A 16 1.18 -11.97 -5.18
N HIS A 17 1.53 -11.41 -6.34
CA HIS A 17 1.83 -9.99 -6.46
C HIS A 17 0.56 -9.13 -6.33
N ALA A 18 -0.53 -9.55 -6.97
CA ALA A 18 -1.82 -8.87 -6.84
C ALA A 18 -2.31 -8.82 -5.39
N ARG A 19 -2.15 -9.91 -4.62
CA ARG A 19 -2.49 -9.94 -3.19
C ARG A 19 -1.59 -9.05 -2.34
N ALA A 20 -0.35 -8.82 -2.76
CA ALA A 20 0.54 -7.83 -2.14
C ALA A 20 0.14 -6.37 -2.45
N GLY A 21 -0.92 -6.15 -3.25
CA GLY A 21 -1.45 -4.83 -3.57
C GLY A 21 -0.83 -4.20 -4.82
N MET A 22 -0.03 -4.94 -5.59
CA MET A 22 0.52 -4.44 -6.84
C MET A 22 -0.55 -4.34 -7.92
N SER A 23 -0.51 -3.24 -8.66
CA SER A 23 -1.24 -3.01 -9.91
C SER A 23 -0.72 -3.91 -11.03
N PHE A 24 -1.49 -4.05 -12.11
CA PHE A 24 -1.07 -4.88 -13.25
C PHE A 24 0.24 -4.37 -13.88
N ASP A 25 0.44 -3.06 -13.97
CA ASP A 25 1.65 -2.48 -14.58
C ASP A 25 2.91 -2.80 -13.75
N GLU A 26 2.80 -2.77 -12.42
CA GLU A 26 3.87 -3.21 -11.51
C GLU A 26 4.14 -4.72 -11.65
N ILE A 27 3.09 -5.54 -11.74
CA ILE A 27 3.22 -6.99 -11.96
C ILE A 27 3.89 -7.28 -13.32
N GLN A 28 3.53 -6.53 -14.35
CA GLN A 28 4.12 -6.61 -15.68
C GLN A 28 5.61 -6.25 -15.65
N PHE A 29 5.99 -5.22 -14.90
CA PHE A 29 7.38 -4.84 -14.71
C PHE A 29 8.18 -5.91 -13.95
N GLU A 30 7.67 -6.39 -12.82
CA GLU A 30 8.38 -7.33 -11.94
C GLU A 30 8.50 -8.74 -12.54
N LEU A 31 7.43 -9.26 -13.14
CA LEU A 31 7.41 -10.62 -13.67
C LEU A 31 7.76 -10.69 -15.15
N GLY A 32 7.65 -9.59 -15.89
CA GLY A 32 7.75 -9.57 -17.35
C GLY A 32 6.54 -10.19 -18.07
N VAL A 33 5.40 -10.38 -17.39
CA VAL A 33 4.16 -10.88 -18.02
C VAL A 33 3.70 -9.94 -19.14
N ALA A 34 3.14 -10.48 -20.22
CA ALA A 34 2.69 -9.71 -21.40
C ALA A 34 3.76 -8.91 -22.17
N THR A 35 5.04 -8.96 -21.78
CA THR A 35 6.11 -8.14 -22.42
C THR A 35 6.71 -8.71 -23.71
N GLN A 36 6.34 -9.92 -24.14
CA GLN A 36 6.86 -10.54 -25.38
C GLN A 36 5.79 -10.62 -26.48
N CYS A 37 5.00 -11.69 -26.54
CA CYS A 37 3.96 -11.82 -27.56
C CYS A 37 2.65 -11.12 -27.21
N GLY A 38 2.47 -10.70 -25.95
CA GLY A 38 1.25 -10.05 -25.46
C GLY A 38 0.02 -10.95 -25.31
N CYS A 39 -0.02 -12.15 -25.91
CA CYS A 39 -1.23 -13.00 -25.97
C CYS A 39 -1.80 -13.42 -24.61
N CYS A 40 -1.03 -13.29 -23.53
CA CYS A 40 -1.47 -13.62 -22.17
C CYS A 40 -2.08 -12.45 -21.40
N GLU A 41 -2.08 -11.22 -21.94
CA GLU A 41 -2.44 -10.00 -21.18
C GLU A 41 -3.83 -10.06 -20.57
N SER A 42 -4.86 -10.38 -21.36
CA SER A 42 -6.24 -10.47 -20.88
C SER A 42 -6.37 -11.49 -19.74
N CYS A 43 -5.84 -12.69 -19.93
CA CYS A 43 -5.83 -13.74 -18.92
C CYS A 43 -5.09 -13.31 -17.64
N ALA A 44 -3.95 -12.62 -17.77
CA ALA A 44 -3.21 -12.11 -16.63
C ALA A 44 -3.99 -11.03 -15.86
N ARG A 45 -4.67 -10.11 -16.56
CA ARG A 45 -5.54 -9.09 -15.97
C ARG A 45 -6.73 -9.72 -15.23
N ASP A 46 -7.33 -10.77 -15.78
CA ASP A 46 -8.41 -11.50 -15.11
C ASP A 46 -7.96 -12.09 -13.77
N VAL A 47 -6.75 -12.66 -13.71
CA VAL A 47 -6.18 -13.20 -12.46
C VAL A 47 -5.98 -12.08 -11.43
N VAL A 48 -5.52 -10.90 -11.84
CA VAL A 48 -5.39 -9.74 -10.94
C VAL A 48 -6.76 -9.31 -10.40
N ALA A 49 -7.76 -9.17 -11.28
CA ALA A 49 -9.11 -8.75 -10.89
C ALA A 49 -9.78 -9.72 -9.91
N GLN A 50 -9.59 -11.03 -10.11
CA GLN A 50 -10.09 -12.06 -9.18
C GLN A 50 -9.47 -11.95 -7.78
N CYS A 51 -8.23 -11.48 -7.67
CA CYS A 51 -7.56 -11.27 -6.38
C CYS A 51 -8.07 -10.02 -5.65
N SER A 52 -8.53 -8.99 -6.38
CA SER A 52 -9.12 -7.78 -5.78
C SER A 52 -10.50 -8.06 -5.17
N ALA A 53 -11.31 -8.91 -5.81
CA ALA A 53 -12.65 -9.26 -5.35
C ALA A 53 -12.66 -10.05 -4.03
N THR A 54 -11.56 -10.70 -3.66
CA THR A 54 -11.45 -11.54 -2.45
C THR A 54 -10.91 -10.81 -1.22
N ARG A 55 -10.65 -9.50 -1.30
CA ARG A 55 -10.25 -8.72 -0.12
C ARG A 55 -11.50 -8.25 0.64
N PRO A 56 -11.77 -8.73 1.87
CA PRO A 56 -12.61 -7.96 2.77
C PRO A 56 -11.87 -6.65 3.02
N VAL A 57 -12.35 -5.57 2.41
CA VAL A 57 -11.94 -4.22 2.82
C VAL A 57 -12.39 -4.11 4.27
N ALA A 58 -11.44 -4.07 5.20
CA ALA A 58 -11.75 -3.66 6.56
C ALA A 58 -12.38 -2.26 6.42
N ALA A 59 -13.67 -2.15 6.72
CA ALA A 59 -14.39 -0.89 6.69
C ALA A 59 -13.83 0.01 7.78
N LEU A 60 -12.71 0.67 7.47
CA LEU A 60 -12.19 1.77 8.27
C LEU A 60 -13.10 2.97 7.96
N HIS A 61 -14.23 3.03 8.66
CA HIS A 61 -15.00 4.25 8.77
C HIS A 61 -14.13 5.24 9.54
N ASN A 62 -13.43 6.13 8.82
CA ASN A 62 -12.86 7.30 9.45
C ASN A 62 -14.00 8.29 9.68
N GLU A 63 -14.70 8.14 10.80
CA GLU A 63 -15.63 9.15 11.28
C GLU A 63 -14.82 10.39 11.67
N VAL A 64 -14.50 11.22 10.66
CA VAL A 64 -14.11 12.60 10.90
C VAL A 64 -15.37 13.32 11.32
N THR A 65 -15.78 13.12 12.58
CA THR A 65 -16.60 14.12 13.26
C THR A 65 -15.77 15.39 13.26
N ALA A 66 -16.17 16.36 12.45
CA ALA A 66 -15.63 17.71 12.46
C ALA A 66 -15.91 18.34 13.83
N GLN A 67 -15.09 17.98 14.82
CA GLN A 67 -14.97 18.71 16.06
C GLN A 67 -14.21 19.99 15.70
N PRO A 68 -14.77 21.19 15.94
CA PRO A 68 -14.04 22.42 15.73
C PRO A 68 -12.81 22.41 16.64
N VAL A 69 -11.61 22.51 16.04
CA VAL A 69 -10.37 22.76 16.77
C VAL A 69 -10.54 24.07 17.52
N GLN A 70 -10.78 24.01 18.83
CA GLN A 70 -10.70 25.18 19.69
C GLN A 70 -9.23 25.56 19.83
N LEU A 71 -8.82 26.53 19.02
CA LEU A 71 -7.54 27.20 19.16
C LEU A 71 -7.47 27.84 20.55
N ALA A 72 -6.58 27.33 21.40
CA ALA A 72 -6.41 27.81 22.77
C ALA A 72 -5.98 29.29 22.77
N ASN A 73 -6.92 30.18 23.11
CA ASN A 73 -6.64 31.56 23.44
C ASN A 73 -5.95 31.61 24.81
N SER A 74 -4.62 31.46 24.83
CA SER A 74 -3.69 32.24 25.68
C SER A 74 -2.32 31.57 25.71
N ILE A 75 -1.46 31.90 24.73
CA ILE A 75 -0.02 31.90 24.97
C ILE A 75 0.27 33.19 25.74
N ARG A 76 0.04 33.16 27.06
CA ARG A 76 0.60 34.17 27.98
C ARG A 76 1.44 33.41 28.98
N GLU A 77 2.67 33.12 28.56
CA GLU A 77 3.90 33.16 29.35
C GLU A 77 4.95 32.29 28.65
N SER A 78 5.68 32.91 27.73
CA SER A 78 6.97 32.40 27.28
C SER A 78 7.92 32.37 28.49
N LYS A 79 8.02 31.21 29.17
CA LYS A 79 9.14 30.94 30.08
C LYS A 79 10.12 30.05 29.33
N ALA A 80 11.13 30.76 28.82
CA ALA A 80 12.46 30.33 28.43
C ALA A 80 12.74 28.82 28.53
N TRP A 81 13.19 28.26 27.40
CA TRP A 81 13.99 27.05 27.35
C TRP A 81 15.08 27.12 28.43
N ASN A 82 14.91 26.37 29.52
CA ASN A 82 16.03 26.09 30.42
C ASN A 82 16.84 24.96 29.79
N SER A 83 17.81 25.39 28.98
CA SER A 83 18.99 24.59 28.65
C SER A 83 19.66 24.07 29.93
N SER A 84 20.09 22.82 29.86
CA SER A 84 21.23 22.24 30.58
C SER A 84 21.18 22.28 32.10
N LEU A 85 20.74 21.17 32.70
CA LEU A 85 21.29 20.70 33.98
C LEU A 85 21.80 19.27 33.84
N HIS A 86 23.13 19.18 33.81
CA HIS A 86 23.90 18.06 34.32
C HIS A 86 23.29 17.52 35.63
N SER A 87 23.16 16.20 35.77
CA SER A 87 23.88 15.40 36.79
C SER A 87 23.35 13.96 36.90
N GLN A 88 24.26 13.01 36.61
CA GLN A 88 24.59 11.78 37.33
C GLN A 88 23.50 10.92 38.02
N ALA A 89 23.61 9.61 37.74
CA ALA A 89 23.78 8.47 38.68
C ALA A 89 22.76 7.33 38.52
N ALA A 90 23.26 6.15 38.13
CA ALA A 90 23.29 4.93 38.95
C ALA A 90 24.34 3.97 38.37
#